data_AF-A0A7X0Y2F2-F1
#
_entry.id   AF-A0A7X0Y2F2-F1
#
_cell.length_a   1.000
_cell.length_b   1.000
_cell.length_c   1.000
_cell.angle_alpha   90.00
_cell.angle_beta   90.00
_cell.angle_gamma   90.00
#
_symmetry.space_group_name_H-M   'P 1'
#
loop_
_entity.id
_entity.type
_entity.pdbx_description
1 polymer ?
#
loop_
_entity_poly.entity_id
_entity_poly.type
_entity_poly.pdbx_seq_one_letter_code
_entity_poly.pdbx_strand_id
1 'polypeptide(L)'
;MNQAVNDFWDEHGLTHVLIKWQEGPVQEVGVNGAQVTHVLELVLEHLKGLNQQFPCRENAVTITKLEEAIMWQDKRTNDRIKRGVEGVNQL
;
A
#
# COMPACT_ATOMS: atom_id res chain seq x y z
N MET A 1 1.34 12.87 3.15
CA MET A 1 1.27 11.61 3.92
C MET A 1 -0.19 11.28 4.13
N ASN A 2 -0.62 10.11 3.67
CA ASN A 2 -2.01 9.66 3.79
C ASN A 2 -2.31 9.42 5.28
N GLN A 3 -3.48 9.83 5.76
CA GLN A 3 -3.85 9.93 7.19
C GLN A 3 -3.83 8.58 7.97
N ALA A 4 -3.48 7.48 7.29
CA ALA A 4 -3.40 6.12 7.80
C ALA A 4 -1.98 5.62 8.09
N VAL A 5 -0.95 6.40 7.75
CA VAL A 5 0.45 6.13 8.09
C VAL A 5 0.96 7.31 8.89
N ASN A 6 1.22 7.09 10.18
CA ASN A 6 1.77 8.10 11.07
C ASN A 6 3.23 7.77 11.37
N ASP A 7 4.10 8.73 11.12
CA ASP A 7 5.51 8.67 11.52
C ASP A 7 5.60 9.01 13.02
N PHE A 8 6.01 8.03 13.84
CA PHE A 8 6.36 8.28 15.23
C PHE A 8 7.87 8.53 15.32
N TRP A 9 8.22 9.69 15.88
CA TRP A 9 9.61 10.12 16.11
C TRP A 9 9.98 9.86 17.57
N ASP A 10 11.08 9.16 17.81
CA ASP A 10 11.72 9.08 19.14
C ASP A 10 13.11 9.73 19.13
N GLU A 11 13.82 9.63 20.26
CA GLU A 11 15.16 10.20 20.46
C GLU A 11 16.25 9.65 19.52
N HIS A 12 15.94 8.62 18.72
CA HIS A 12 16.81 8.01 17.71
C HIS A 12 16.31 8.21 16.27
N GLY A 13 15.21 8.95 16.06
CA GLY A 13 14.61 9.21 14.74
C GLY A 13 13.34 8.41 14.48
N LEU A 14 13.07 8.10 13.21
CA LEU A 14 11.93 7.29 12.78
C LEU A 14 12.20 5.82 13.13
N THR A 15 11.69 5.34 14.27
CA THR A 15 11.95 3.96 14.71
C THR A 15 10.89 2.96 14.28
N HIS A 16 9.64 3.38 14.09
CA HIS A 16 8.54 2.47 13.76
C HIS A 16 7.51 3.12 12.83
N VAL A 17 6.99 2.34 11.88
CA VAL A 17 5.85 2.73 11.03
C VAL A 17 4.58 2.11 11.60
N LEU A 18 3.65 2.93 12.07
CA LEU A 18 2.34 2.45 12.52
C LEU A 18 1.37 2.40 11.33
N ILE A 19 0.92 1.20 10.98
CA ILE A 19 -0.09 0.98 9.94
C ILE A 19 -1.39 0.56 10.61
N LYS A 20 -2.41 1.42 10.54
CA LYS A 20 -3.78 1.04 10.88
C LYS A 20 -4.46 0.52 9.63
N TRP A 21 -4.81 -0.77 9.59
CA TRP A 21 -5.51 -1.35 8.43
C TRP A 21 -6.94 -0.84 8.31
N GLN A 22 -7.44 -0.77 7.07
CA GLN A 22 -8.85 -0.50 6.79
C GLN A 22 -9.71 -1.63 7.36
N GLU A 23 -10.66 -1.29 8.22
CA GLU A 23 -11.60 -2.23 8.82
C GLU A 23 -12.97 -2.08 8.16
N GLY A 24 -13.36 -3.09 7.40
CA GLY A 24 -14.62 -3.09 6.65
C GLY A 24 -14.55 -2.35 5.30
N PRO A 25 -15.55 -2.54 4.44
CA PRO A 25 -15.56 -1.91 3.12
C PRO A 25 -15.67 -0.40 3.19
N VAL A 26 -14.88 0.32 2.37
CA VAL A 26 -14.84 1.79 2.37
C VAL A 26 -16.20 2.42 2.09
N GLN A 27 -17.04 1.78 1.28
CA GLN A 27 -18.39 2.27 0.99
C GLN A 27 -19.35 2.20 2.20
N GLU A 28 -19.09 1.30 3.15
CA GLU A 28 -19.93 1.11 4.34
C GLU A 28 -19.45 1.94 5.53
N VAL A 29 -18.14 1.94 5.78
CA VAL A 29 -17.53 2.52 6.99
C VAL A 29 -16.71 3.79 6.72
N GLY A 30 -16.61 4.21 5.46
CA GLY A 30 -15.67 5.26 5.04
C GLY A 30 -14.22 4.79 5.08
N VAL A 31 -13.30 5.73 4.83
CA VAL A 31 -11.85 5.46 4.97
C VAL A 31 -11.47 5.58 6.45
N ASN A 32 -11.13 4.46 7.07
CA ASN A 32 -10.77 4.39 8.50
C ASN A 32 -9.37 3.82 8.76
N GLY A 33 -8.66 3.40 7.71
CA GLY A 33 -7.30 2.89 7.73
C GLY A 33 -6.70 2.73 6.33
N ALA A 34 -5.50 2.15 6.28
CA ALA A 34 -4.76 1.86 5.06
C ALA A 34 -5.26 0.58 4.42
N GLN A 35 -5.53 0.64 3.12
CA GLN A 35 -5.54 -0.53 2.26
C GLN A 35 -4.12 -1.06 2.01
N VAL A 36 -4.02 -2.36 1.68
CA VAL A 36 -2.74 -3.02 1.34
C VAL A 36 -2.01 -2.32 0.20
N THR A 37 -2.74 -1.83 -0.81
CA THR A 37 -2.20 -1.06 -1.93
C THR A 37 -1.40 0.16 -1.48
N HIS A 38 -1.90 0.95 -0.54
CA HIS A 38 -1.19 2.13 -0.03
C HIS A 38 0.16 1.79 0.60
N VAL A 39 0.25 0.66 1.31
CA VAL A 39 1.51 0.21 1.93
C VAL A 39 2.48 -0.28 0.88
N LEU A 40 2.00 -1.01 -0.14
CA LEU A 40 2.82 -1.44 -1.27
C LEU A 40 3.39 -0.25 -2.06
N GLU A 41 2.58 0.78 -2.29
CA GLU A 41 3.00 2.02 -2.97
C GLU A 41 4.07 2.78 -2.18
N LEU A 42 3.90 2.90 -0.86
CA LEU A 42 4.88 3.56 0.00
C LEU A 42 6.22 2.81 -0.01
N VAL A 43 6.18 1.47 0.08
CA VAL A 43 7.39 0.64 -0.01
C VAL A 43 8.04 0.74 -1.39
N LEU A 44 7.24 0.76 -2.46
CA LEU A 44 7.73 0.93 -3.83
C LEU A 44 8.45 2.27 -4.02
N GLU A 45 7.87 3.37 -3.54
CA GLU A 45 8.48 4.70 -3.61
C GLU A 45 9.80 4.75 -2.83
N HIS A 46 9.81 4.22 -1.61
CA HIS A 46 11.02 4.15 -0.78
C HIS A 46 12.12 3.34 -1.49
N LEU A 47 11.76 2.18 -2.05
CA LEU A 47 12.73 1.31 -2.73
C LEU A 47 13.22 1.89 -4.06
N LYS A 48 12.38 2.64 -4.79
CA LYS A 48 12.81 3.39 -5.99
C LYS A 48 13.86 4.44 -5.63
N GLY A 49 13.64 5.19 -4.55
CA GLY A 49 14.62 6.15 -4.02
C GLY A 49 15.93 5.47 -3.60
N LEU A 50 15.84 4.34 -2.89
CA LEU A 50 17.01 3.56 -2.47
C LEU A 50 17.79 3.04 -3.68
N ASN A 51 17.12 2.47 -4.68
CA ASN A 51 17.75 1.95 -5.88
C ASN A 51 18.37 3.05 -6.76
N GLN A 52 17.83 4.27 -6.73
CA GLN A 52 18.43 5.42 -7.41
C GLN A 52 19.75 5.83 -6.75
N GLN A 53 19.83 5.79 -5.43
CA GLN A 53 21.05 6.13 -4.67
C GLN A 53 22.09 4.99 -4.68
N PHE A 54 21.62 3.74 -4.58
CA PHE A 54 22.44 2.53 -4.49
C PHE A 54 21.87 1.46 -5.42
N PRO A 55 22.17 1.54 -6.73
CA PRO A 55 21.63 0.62 -7.71
C PRO A 55 22.11 -0.81 -7.49
N CYS A 56 21.18 -1.76 -7.41
CA CYS A 56 21.50 -3.20 -7.42
C CYS A 56 20.41 -4.03 -8.10
N ARG A 57 20.74 -5.28 -8.44
CA ARG A 57 19.84 -6.20 -9.14
C ARG A 57 18.64 -6.56 -8.27
N GLU A 58 18.88 -6.80 -6.99
CA GLU A 58 17.88 -7.23 -6.01
C GLU A 58 16.81 -6.15 -5.84
N ASN A 59 17.23 -4.89 -5.74
CA ASN A 59 16.32 -3.74 -5.66
C ASN A 59 15.48 -3.61 -6.94
N ALA A 60 16.10 -3.69 -8.12
CA ALA A 60 15.39 -3.62 -9.39
C ALA A 60 14.35 -4.75 -9.54
N VAL A 61 14.71 -5.99 -9.19
CA VAL A 61 13.78 -7.14 -9.22
C VAL A 61 12.62 -6.93 -8.23
N THR A 62 12.91 -6.41 -7.04
CA THR A 62 11.90 -6.18 -6.01
C THR A 62 10.93 -5.08 -6.43
N ILE A 63 11.42 -3.99 -7.04
CA ILE A 63 10.58 -2.93 -7.63
C ILE A 63 9.57 -3.53 -8.62
N THR A 64 10.05 -4.34 -9.58
CA THR A 64 9.17 -5.00 -10.54
C THR A 64 8.10 -5.87 -9.88
N LYS A 65 8.45 -6.57 -8.79
CA LYS A 65 7.51 -7.42 -8.06
C LYS A 65 6.50 -6.65 -7.23
N LEU A 66 6.87 -5.49 -6.70
CA LEU A 66 5.93 -4.59 -6.04
C LEU A 66 4.95 -3.97 -7.05
N GLU A 67 5.42 -3.56 -8.23
CA GLU A 67 4.56 -3.08 -9.31
C GLU A 67 3.57 -4.15 -9.78
N GLU A 68 4.03 -5.41 -9.92
CA GLU A 68 3.17 -6.55 -10.22
C GLU A 68 2.13 -6.81 -9.11
N ALA A 69 2.54 -6.73 -7.83
CA ALA A 69 1.63 -6.91 -6.71
C ALA A 69 0.53 -5.83 -6.66
N ILE A 70 0.88 -4.57 -6.92
CA ILE A 70 -0.08 -3.45 -7.01
C ILE A 70 -1.05 -3.70 -8.16
N MET A 71 -0.55 -4.05 -9.35
CA MET A 71 -1.39 -4.39 -10.50
C MET A 71 -2.43 -5.48 -10.18
N TRP A 72 -2.04 -6.53 -9.45
CA TRP A 72 -2.98 -7.58 -9.07
C TRP A 72 -4.07 -7.10 -8.08
N GLN A 73 -3.74 -6.19 -7.16
CA GLN A 73 -4.74 -5.58 -6.29
C GLN A 73 -5.69 -4.67 -7.07
N ASP A 74 -5.18 -3.85 -7.98
CA ASP A 74 -6.00 -3.00 -8.84
C ASP A 74 -6.92 -3.81 -9.74
N LYS A 75 -6.40 -4.92 -10.31
CA LYS A 75 -7.22 -5.85 -11.08
C LYS A 75 -8.34 -6.44 -10.22
N ARG A 76 -8.06 -6.87 -8.98
CA ARG A 76 -9.08 -7.36 -8.05
C ARG A 76 -10.15 -6.30 -7.78
N THR A 77 -9.76 -5.05 -7.54
CA THR A 77 -10.68 -3.92 -7.34
C THR A 77 -11.54 -3.70 -8.58
N ASN A 78 -10.93 -3.62 -9.75
CA ASN A 78 -11.63 -3.45 -11.03
C ASN A 78 -12.59 -4.61 -11.33
N ASP A 79 -12.20 -5.85 -11.04
CA ASP A 79 -13.06 -7.02 -11.22
C ASP A 79 -14.26 -6.99 -10.25
N ARG A 80 -14.12 -6.40 -9.06
CA ARG A 80 -15.22 -6.16 -8.13
C ARG A 80 -16.13 -5.02 -8.59
N ILE A 81 -15.57 -3.92 -9.10
CA ILE A 81 -16.32 -2.81 -9.71
C ILE A 81 -17.18 -3.33 -10.87
N LYS A 82 -16.59 -4.09 -11.79
CA LYS A 82 -17.29 -4.65 -12.96
C LYS A 82 -18.46 -5.56 -12.58
N ARG A 83 -18.36 -6.24 -11.45
CA ARG A 83 -19.43 -7.11 -10.91
C ARG A 83 -20.46 -6.34 -10.07
N GLY A 84 -20.25 -5.06 -9.80
CA GLY A 84 -21.12 -4.25 -8.94
C GLY A 84 -21.03 -4.64 -7.45
N VAL A 85 -19.93 -5.31 -7.04
CA VAL A 85 -19.70 -5.79 -5.66
C VAL A 85 -18.51 -5.10 -4.98
N GLU A 86 -18.03 -4.00 -5.56
CA GLU A 86 -17.05 -3.15 -4.87
C GLU A 86 -17.69 -2.60 -3.59
N GLY A 87 -17.00 -2.68 -2.46
CA GLY A 87 -17.51 -2.11 -1.22
C GLY A 87 -18.53 -2.98 -0.44
N VAL A 88 -18.83 -4.21 -0.88
CA VAL A 88 -19.67 -5.15 -0.11
C VAL A 88 -18.93 -6.45 0.17
N ASN A 89 -19.18 -7.13 1.29
CA ASN A 89 -18.56 -8.43 1.59
C ASN A 89 -19.20 -9.59 0.79
N GLN A 90 -19.40 -9.37 -0.50
CA GLN A 90 -19.91 -10.36 -1.47
C GLN A 90 -18.79 -10.69 -2.47
N LEU A 91 -18.79 -11.94 -2.93
CA LEU A 91 -17.71 -12.50 -3.75
C LEU A 91 -17.69 -11.94 -5.16
#